data_AF-A0A6J6JPK6-F1
#
_entry.id   AF-A0A6J6JPK6-F1
#
_cell.length_a   1.000
_cell.length_b   1.000
_cell.length_c   1.000
_cell.angle_alpha   90.00
_cell.angle_beta   90.00
_cell.angle_gamma   90.00
#
_symmetry.space_group_name_H-M   'P 1'
#
loop_
_entity.id
_entity.type
_entity.pdbx_description
1 polymer ?
#
loop_
_entity_poly.entity_id
_entity_poly.type
_entity_poly.pdbx_seq_one_letter_code
_entity_poly.pdbx_strand_id
1 'polypeptide(L)'
;MSAQAYDHAMGQTFVRRVVTGIDAAGRHLITADGAAPNTIVTDTVAVSEVLWLDGPLPSISDDPDNADSGFALEPPPGGASARIIRMPGIPAGADPDSTWLRVAGDSESKPGMHATDTLDLMVVLEGCVVMGLEDGERVIGPGEFVIQRGTLHRWRPADEHGWTYFVAMLRPDIDANTDIVNVKPVTTGDKAVRRVVTGSPVVDGGAVDAVSMSAITMTDVWHTGGPLQSVDQGGDPDGPWSLVPPTGGLWFRLVELTPAPPFEKGWHITPTVDVDVVLRGRVVLELPEGVQTELGPGDVVIQRGTNHRWTAIGDEQFVMASLMMDATADNAGK
;
A
#
# COMPACT_ATOMS: atom_id res chain seq x y z
N MET A 1 -3.71 21.60 -6.49
CA MET A 1 -4.80 21.23 -5.56
C MET A 1 -4.44 21.85 -4.22
N SER A 2 -5.33 22.62 -3.60
CA SER A 2 -5.03 23.33 -2.34
C SER A 2 -5.14 22.39 -1.14
N ALA A 3 -4.29 22.60 -0.14
CA ALA A 3 -4.13 21.85 1.12
C ALA A 3 -5.39 21.70 2.01
N GLN A 4 -6.59 22.00 1.51
CA GLN A 4 -7.85 22.02 2.27
C GLN A 4 -8.65 20.71 2.22
N ALA A 5 -8.23 19.71 1.44
CA ALA A 5 -8.96 18.45 1.34
C ALA A 5 -8.69 17.47 2.50
N TYR A 6 -7.60 17.66 3.27
CA TYR A 6 -7.19 16.76 4.36
C TYR A 6 -7.31 17.35 5.77
N ASP A 7 -7.93 18.53 5.90
CA ASP A 7 -8.16 19.22 7.19
C ASP A 7 -9.26 18.57 8.05
N HIS A 8 -9.82 17.44 7.61
CA HIS A 8 -10.79 16.67 8.40
C HIS A 8 -10.11 15.71 9.39
N ALA A 9 -9.12 16.14 10.16
CA ALA A 9 -8.61 15.36 11.29
C ALA A 9 -7.70 16.15 12.25
N MET A 10 -8.24 17.20 12.89
CA MET A 10 -7.75 17.63 14.22
C MET A 10 -8.71 17.19 15.34
N GLY A 11 -9.64 16.29 15.02
CA GLY A 11 -10.57 15.68 15.95
C GLY A 11 -10.95 14.28 15.50
N GLN A 12 -10.37 13.29 16.16
CA GLN A 12 -10.63 11.84 16.06
C GLN A 12 -10.08 11.15 14.80
N THR A 13 -8.91 10.53 15.00
CA THR A 13 -8.35 9.38 14.26
C THR A 13 -8.07 9.62 12.78
N PHE A 14 -6.80 9.96 12.53
CA PHE A 14 -6.15 10.34 11.27
C PHE A 14 -6.46 9.45 10.05
N VAL A 15 -6.87 8.19 10.25
CA VAL A 15 -7.26 7.26 9.19
C VAL A 15 -8.53 6.51 9.58
N ARG A 16 -9.52 6.50 8.68
CA ARG A 16 -10.64 5.58 8.74
C ARG A 16 -10.24 4.25 8.10
N ARG A 17 -10.42 3.17 8.85
CA ARG A 17 -10.14 1.80 8.49
C ARG A 17 -11.45 1.01 8.47
N VAL A 18 -11.72 0.35 7.35
CA VAL A 18 -12.83 -0.58 7.17
C VAL A 18 -12.25 -1.98 7.02
N VAL A 19 -12.78 -2.96 7.75
CA VAL A 19 -12.35 -4.35 7.69
C VAL A 19 -13.54 -5.19 7.25
N THR A 20 -13.37 -6.01 6.22
CA THR A 20 -14.37 -6.99 5.81
C THR A 20 -14.03 -8.37 6.36
N GLY A 21 -15.00 -9.26 6.39
CA GLY A 21 -14.79 -10.64 6.80
C GLY A 21 -15.99 -11.52 6.52
N ILE A 22 -15.81 -12.82 6.78
CA ILE A 22 -16.84 -13.84 6.62
C ILE A 22 -17.19 -14.37 8.01
N ASP A 23 -18.47 -14.34 8.40
CA ASP A 23 -18.90 -14.88 9.68
C ASP A 23 -18.99 -16.41 9.68
N ALA A 24 -19.23 -17.00 10.85
CA ALA A 24 -19.37 -18.45 11.01
C ALA A 24 -20.54 -19.08 10.22
N ALA A 25 -21.47 -18.27 9.70
CA ALA A 25 -22.57 -18.72 8.84
C ALA A 25 -22.23 -18.56 7.34
N GLY A 26 -21.03 -18.10 7.00
CA GLY A 26 -20.60 -17.84 5.63
C GLY A 26 -21.11 -16.51 5.06
N ARG A 27 -21.65 -15.60 5.88
CA ARG A 27 -22.10 -14.28 5.41
C ARG A 27 -20.94 -13.31 5.37
N HIS A 28 -20.97 -12.43 4.38
CA HIS A 28 -19.95 -11.43 4.14
C HIS A 28 -20.37 -10.11 4.80
N LEU A 29 -19.51 -9.55 5.64
CA LEU A 29 -19.84 -8.37 6.44
C LEU A 29 -18.67 -7.41 6.58
N ILE A 30 -18.97 -6.20 7.02
CA ILE A 30 -18.00 -5.27 7.59
C ILE A 30 -17.87 -5.61 9.07
N THR A 31 -16.70 -6.10 9.47
CA THR A 31 -16.40 -6.51 10.86
C THR A 31 -15.95 -5.32 11.71
N ALA A 32 -15.35 -4.30 11.09
CA ALA A 32 -15.00 -3.03 11.72
C ALA A 32 -15.09 -1.87 10.71
N ASP A 33 -15.55 -0.70 11.16
CA ASP A 33 -15.55 0.55 10.41
C ASP A 33 -15.35 1.70 11.40
N GLY A 34 -14.21 2.38 11.32
CA GLY A 34 -13.89 3.47 12.21
C GLY A 34 -12.42 3.82 12.18
N ALA A 35 -11.90 4.34 13.28
CA ALA A 35 -10.49 4.64 13.43
C ALA A 35 -9.57 3.43 13.22
N ALA A 36 -8.40 3.64 12.60
CA ALA A 36 -7.30 2.68 12.72
C ALA A 36 -6.92 2.50 14.21
N PRO A 37 -6.99 1.28 14.76
CA PRO A 37 -6.86 1.04 16.20
C PRO A 37 -5.48 1.41 16.73
N ASN A 38 -4.44 1.12 15.94
CA ASN A 38 -3.06 1.47 16.24
C ASN A 38 -2.72 2.80 15.60
N THR A 39 -2.89 3.88 16.36
CA THR A 39 -2.53 5.23 15.90
C THR A 39 -1.66 5.95 16.92
N ILE A 40 -0.49 6.43 16.50
CA ILE A 40 0.36 7.35 17.25
C ILE A 40 0.18 8.74 16.65
N VAL A 41 -0.13 9.73 17.49
CA VAL A 41 -0.16 11.15 17.10
C VAL A 41 0.71 11.94 18.06
N THR A 42 1.69 12.64 17.52
CA THR A 42 2.49 13.65 18.21
C THR A 42 2.18 15.03 17.64
N ASP A 43 2.83 16.07 18.16
CA ASP A 43 2.69 17.43 17.64
C ASP A 43 3.17 17.58 16.19
N THR A 44 4.00 16.65 15.69
CA THR A 44 4.67 16.77 14.38
C THR A 44 4.46 15.59 13.45
N VAL A 45 4.16 14.39 13.98
CA VAL A 45 4.05 13.15 13.21
C VAL A 45 2.78 12.41 13.60
N ALA A 46 2.07 11.87 12.62
CA ALA A 46 1.00 10.91 12.85
C ALA A 46 1.26 9.61 12.08
N VAL A 47 1.10 8.48 12.74
CA VAL A 47 1.25 7.13 12.17
C VAL A 47 0.00 6.35 12.52
N SER A 48 -0.71 5.85 11.51
CA SER A 48 -1.78 4.87 11.68
C SER A 48 -1.34 3.56 11.05
N GLU A 49 -1.18 2.52 11.87
CA GLU A 49 -0.99 1.15 11.41
C GLU A 49 -2.37 0.54 11.10
N VAL A 50 -2.52 0.10 9.86
CA VAL A 50 -3.79 -0.39 9.30
C VAL A 50 -3.80 -1.91 9.12
N LEU A 51 -2.63 -2.53 9.14
CA LEU A 51 -2.46 -3.98 9.14
C LEU A 51 -1.10 -4.37 9.76
N TRP A 52 -1.09 -5.41 10.58
CA TRP A 52 0.12 -6.13 10.99
C TRP A 52 -0.06 -7.64 10.86
N LEU A 53 0.87 -8.30 10.17
CA LEU A 53 0.92 -9.74 9.97
C LEU A 53 2.19 -10.32 10.60
N ASP A 54 2.03 -11.36 11.41
CA ASP A 54 3.14 -12.01 12.13
C ASP A 54 3.92 -13.05 11.30
N GLY A 55 3.48 -13.34 10.08
CA GLY A 55 4.10 -14.35 9.24
C GLY A 55 3.51 -14.40 7.83
N PRO A 56 3.96 -15.36 7.01
CA PRO A 56 3.57 -15.45 5.61
C PRO A 56 2.14 -15.95 5.45
N LEU A 57 1.57 -15.72 4.26
CA LEU A 57 0.29 -16.30 3.81
C LEU A 57 -0.87 -16.07 4.80
N PRO A 58 -1.39 -14.84 4.93
CA PRO A 58 -2.49 -14.56 5.84
C PRO A 58 -3.71 -15.46 5.58
N SER A 59 -4.50 -15.72 6.61
CA SER A 59 -5.76 -16.46 6.48
C SER A 59 -6.92 -15.49 6.18
N ILE A 60 -7.82 -15.88 5.28
CA ILE A 60 -9.11 -15.19 5.12
C ILE A 60 -10.18 -15.72 6.10
N SER A 61 -9.94 -16.89 6.71
CA SER A 61 -10.89 -17.54 7.62
C SER A 61 -10.86 -16.94 9.02
N ASP A 62 -9.69 -16.52 9.49
CA ASP A 62 -9.48 -15.86 10.78
C ASP A 62 -9.03 -14.41 10.57
N ASP A 63 -9.02 -13.60 11.64
CA ASP A 63 -8.49 -12.24 11.57
C ASP A 63 -6.95 -12.30 11.56
N PRO A 64 -6.29 -11.97 10.43
CA PRO A 64 -4.84 -12.07 10.36
C PRO A 64 -4.15 -10.85 10.96
N ASP A 65 -4.91 -9.78 11.26
CA ASP A 65 -4.39 -8.52 11.78
C ASP A 65 -4.10 -8.59 13.28
N ASN A 66 -2.82 -8.59 13.64
CA ASN A 66 -2.39 -8.48 15.03
C ASN A 66 -2.30 -7.01 15.44
N ALA A 67 -3.43 -6.46 15.88
CA ALA A 67 -3.50 -5.10 16.40
C ALA A 67 -2.73 -4.88 17.73
N ASP A 68 -2.16 -5.91 18.36
CA ASP A 68 -1.37 -5.78 19.60
C ASP A 68 0.16 -5.79 19.35
N SER A 69 0.60 -5.68 18.09
CA SER A 69 1.99 -5.80 17.62
C SER A 69 3.02 -4.87 18.30
N GLY A 70 2.58 -3.73 18.84
CA GLY A 70 3.47 -2.77 19.49
C GLY A 70 4.43 -2.05 18.54
N PHE A 71 3.94 -1.47 17.43
CA PHE A 71 4.62 -0.45 16.61
C PHE A 71 6.11 -0.70 16.28
N ALA A 72 6.54 -1.96 16.14
CA ALA A 72 7.90 -2.27 15.73
C ALA A 72 8.12 -1.77 14.29
N LEU A 73 9.33 -1.29 13.96
CA LEU A 73 9.60 -0.76 12.62
C LEU A 73 9.42 -1.83 11.54
N GLU A 74 10.11 -2.96 11.72
CA GLU A 74 10.10 -4.10 10.79
C GLU A 74 9.18 -5.21 11.31
N PRO A 75 8.35 -5.82 10.45
CA PRO A 75 7.61 -7.03 10.82
C PRO A 75 8.56 -8.22 11.04
N PRO A 76 8.08 -9.32 11.66
CA PRO A 76 8.84 -10.57 11.73
C PRO A 76 9.04 -11.17 10.32
N PRO A 77 10.03 -12.09 10.14
CA PRO A 77 10.24 -12.77 8.87
C PRO A 77 8.96 -13.40 8.29
N GLY A 78 8.74 -13.19 6.99
CA GLY A 78 7.50 -13.57 6.29
C GLY A 78 6.29 -12.69 6.59
N GLY A 79 6.34 -11.85 7.61
CA GLY A 79 5.29 -10.92 7.99
C GLY A 79 5.27 -9.64 7.16
N ALA A 80 4.24 -8.84 7.40
CA ALA A 80 4.04 -7.55 6.74
C ALA A 80 3.44 -6.53 7.70
N SER A 81 3.72 -5.26 7.48
CA SER A 81 3.00 -4.16 8.12
C SER A 81 2.54 -3.17 7.07
N ALA A 82 1.40 -2.51 7.29
CA ALA A 82 0.91 -1.45 6.42
C ALA A 82 0.52 -0.23 7.24
N ARG A 83 0.96 0.95 6.80
CA ARG A 83 0.83 2.21 7.55
C ARG A 83 0.49 3.37 6.64
N ILE A 84 -0.29 4.30 7.17
CA ILE A 84 -0.40 5.67 6.66
C ILE A 84 0.39 6.56 7.62
N ILE A 85 1.29 7.37 7.07
CA ILE A 85 2.22 8.20 7.83
C ILE A 85 2.13 9.64 7.33
N ARG A 86 1.85 10.57 8.24
CA ARG A 86 1.95 12.01 8.03
C ARG A 86 3.19 12.56 8.71
N MET A 87 4.03 13.20 7.92
CA MET A 87 5.31 13.77 8.32
C MET A 87 5.29 15.30 8.21
N PRO A 88 6.04 15.99 9.07
CA PRO A 88 6.07 17.46 9.08
C PRO A 88 6.85 18.00 7.88
N GLY A 89 6.58 19.25 7.53
CA GLY A 89 7.39 20.01 6.57
C GLY A 89 8.68 20.56 7.16
N ILE A 90 9.40 21.30 6.33
CA ILE A 90 10.62 22.03 6.73
C ILE A 90 10.24 23.08 7.81
N PRO A 91 10.86 23.03 9.02
CA PRO A 91 10.61 24.04 10.04
C PRO A 91 10.99 25.44 9.57
N ALA A 92 10.23 26.46 10.02
CA ALA A 92 10.48 27.85 9.63
C ALA A 92 11.92 28.30 9.95
N GLY A 93 12.65 28.74 8.92
CA GLY A 93 14.03 29.20 9.05
C GLY A 93 15.09 28.10 9.14
N ALA A 94 14.70 26.82 9.05
CA ALA A 94 15.64 25.71 8.95
C ALA A 94 16.26 25.63 7.54
N ASP A 95 17.48 25.13 7.47
CA ASP A 95 18.12 24.74 6.22
C ASP A 95 17.52 23.41 5.74
N PRO A 96 16.89 23.33 4.54
CA PRO A 96 16.33 22.09 4.01
C PRO A 96 17.29 20.90 4.08
N ASP A 97 18.58 21.11 3.81
CA ASP A 97 19.58 20.03 3.76
C ASP A 97 19.93 19.48 5.16
N SER A 98 19.50 20.16 6.22
CA SER A 98 19.65 19.73 7.62
C SER A 98 18.44 18.92 8.14
N THR A 99 17.37 18.79 7.34
CA THR A 99 16.09 18.21 7.79
C THR A 99 15.91 16.71 7.49
N TRP A 100 17.00 15.99 7.25
CA TRP A 100 16.95 14.53 7.10
C TRP A 100 16.34 13.86 8.33
N LEU A 101 15.37 12.98 8.10
CA LEU A 101 14.78 12.14 9.14
C LEU A 101 15.86 11.26 9.74
N ARG A 102 16.27 11.57 10.97
CA ARG A 102 17.30 10.84 11.68
C ARG A 102 16.76 9.50 12.15
N VAL A 103 17.58 8.46 12.07
CA VAL A 103 17.29 7.16 12.68
C VAL A 103 18.34 6.84 13.72
N ALA A 104 17.99 6.00 14.71
CA ALA A 104 18.91 5.66 15.78
C ALA A 104 20.19 5.02 15.24
N GLY A 105 21.35 5.62 15.55
CA GLY A 105 22.66 5.11 15.12
C GLY A 105 23.06 5.49 13.69
N ASP A 106 22.36 6.43 13.05
CA ASP A 106 22.79 6.96 11.75
C ASP A 106 24.12 7.73 11.82
N SER A 107 24.70 7.99 10.65
CA SER A 107 25.97 8.70 10.52
C SER A 107 25.75 10.20 10.43
N GLU A 108 26.54 11.00 11.17
CA GLU A 108 26.58 12.46 10.98
C GLU A 108 27.03 12.88 9.57
N SER A 109 27.86 12.06 8.90
CA SER A 109 28.29 12.36 7.53
C SER A 109 27.26 11.99 6.46
N LYS A 110 26.27 11.17 6.82
CA LYS A 110 25.12 10.79 5.97
C LYS A 110 23.84 10.73 6.83
N PRO A 111 23.35 11.88 7.33
CA PRO A 111 22.19 11.91 8.22
C PRO A 111 20.98 11.18 7.62
N GLY A 112 20.31 10.38 8.44
CA GLY A 112 19.12 9.61 8.09
C GLY A 112 19.34 8.42 7.15
N MET A 113 20.57 8.19 6.67
CA MET A 113 20.85 7.09 5.73
C MET A 113 20.77 5.74 6.45
N HIS A 114 19.86 4.88 6.02
CA HIS A 114 19.62 3.56 6.60
C HIS A 114 19.06 2.57 5.58
N ALA A 115 19.01 1.30 5.97
CA ALA A 115 18.34 0.24 5.25
C ALA A 115 17.66 -0.68 6.26
N THR A 116 16.59 -1.31 5.81
CA THR A 116 15.83 -2.34 6.52
C THR A 116 15.92 -3.65 5.75
N ASP A 117 15.65 -4.76 6.43
CA ASP A 117 15.55 -6.08 5.80
C ASP A 117 14.14 -6.30 5.23
N THR A 118 13.63 -5.30 4.50
CA THR A 118 12.27 -5.28 3.98
C THR A 118 12.23 -4.85 2.52
N LEU A 119 11.22 -5.37 1.81
CA LEU A 119 10.70 -4.76 0.58
C LEU A 119 9.61 -3.78 1.00
N ASP A 120 9.79 -2.49 0.70
CA ASP A 120 8.79 -1.48 1.01
C ASP A 120 8.06 -1.02 -0.27
N LEU A 121 6.73 -1.06 -0.20
CA LEU A 121 5.82 -0.68 -1.28
C LEU A 121 5.08 0.58 -0.86
N MET A 122 5.37 1.70 -1.54
CA MET A 122 4.95 3.02 -1.08
C MET A 122 4.19 3.78 -2.15
N VAL A 123 3.27 4.64 -1.72
CA VAL A 123 2.65 5.69 -2.55
C VAL A 123 2.49 6.97 -1.74
N VAL A 124 2.86 8.11 -2.31
CA VAL A 124 2.63 9.42 -1.68
C VAL A 124 1.18 9.83 -1.89
N LEU A 125 0.48 10.19 -0.82
CA LEU A 125 -0.93 10.58 -0.83
C LEU A 125 -1.09 12.10 -0.94
N GLU A 126 -0.25 12.84 -0.22
CA GLU A 126 -0.28 14.31 -0.17
C GLU A 126 1.14 14.85 0.04
N GLY A 127 1.40 16.05 -0.49
CA GLY A 127 2.69 16.72 -0.35
C GLY A 127 3.80 16.04 -1.15
N CYS A 128 5.04 16.43 -0.88
CA CYS A 128 6.21 15.93 -1.57
C CYS A 128 7.31 15.56 -0.56
N VAL A 129 8.06 14.50 -0.86
CA VAL A 129 9.20 14.06 -0.07
C VAL A 129 10.44 13.96 -0.95
N VAL A 130 11.60 14.27 -0.39
CA VAL A 130 12.89 13.99 -1.04
C VAL A 130 13.42 12.66 -0.54
N MET A 131 13.62 11.73 -1.46
CA MET A 131 14.33 10.48 -1.25
C MET A 131 15.81 10.67 -1.62
N GLY A 132 16.71 10.49 -0.66
CA GLY A 132 18.15 10.44 -0.90
C GLY A 132 18.62 9.00 -1.08
N LEU A 133 19.28 8.74 -2.21
CA LEU A 133 19.96 7.48 -2.53
C LEU A 133 21.46 7.75 -2.70
N GLU A 134 22.26 6.69 -2.84
CA GLU A 134 23.71 6.83 -3.06
C GLU A 134 24.06 7.52 -4.38
N ASP A 135 23.19 7.42 -5.39
CA ASP A 135 23.36 8.03 -6.71
C ASP A 135 22.66 9.40 -6.86
N GLY A 136 22.02 9.91 -5.80
CA GLY A 136 21.43 11.25 -5.77
C GLY A 136 20.04 11.34 -5.14
N GLU A 137 19.40 12.49 -5.31
CA GLU A 137 18.09 12.79 -4.70
C GLU A 137 16.95 12.75 -5.73
N ARG A 138 15.78 12.29 -5.28
CA ARG A 138 14.53 12.27 -6.05
C ARG A 138 13.44 12.96 -5.24
N VAL A 139 12.71 13.87 -5.87
CA VAL A 139 11.46 14.37 -5.30
C VAL A 139 10.35 13.41 -5.71
N ILE A 140 9.57 12.93 -4.74
CA ILE A 140 8.43 12.04 -4.94
C ILE A 140 7.17 12.80 -4.52
N GLY A 141 6.23 12.96 -5.45
CA GLY A 141 4.98 13.71 -5.25
C GLY A 141 3.72 12.83 -5.20
N PRO A 142 2.53 13.42 -5.02
CA PRO A 142 1.29 12.68 -4.84
C PRO A 142 0.95 11.75 -6.01
N GLY A 143 0.56 10.52 -5.71
CA GLY A 143 0.27 9.46 -6.66
C GLY A 143 1.50 8.77 -7.26
N GLU A 144 2.71 9.17 -6.86
CA GLU A 144 3.95 8.52 -7.29
C GLU A 144 4.37 7.44 -6.29
N PHE A 145 5.00 6.40 -6.83
CA PHE A 145 5.30 5.17 -6.10
C PHE A 145 6.79 5.02 -5.81
N VAL A 146 7.11 4.32 -4.72
CA VAL A 146 8.48 3.88 -4.42
C VAL A 146 8.45 2.40 -4.11
N ILE A 147 9.37 1.66 -4.74
CA ILE A 147 9.68 0.26 -4.45
C ILE A 147 11.08 0.26 -3.85
N GLN A 148 11.15 0.24 -2.53
CA GLN A 148 12.40 0.23 -1.78
C GLN A 148 12.81 -1.23 -1.55
N ARG A 149 13.96 -1.63 -2.10
CA ARG A 149 14.42 -3.03 -2.13
C ARG A 149 15.55 -3.28 -1.13
N GLY A 150 15.36 -2.93 0.14
CA GLY A 150 16.38 -3.09 1.19
C GLY A 150 17.67 -2.29 0.98
N THR A 151 17.67 -1.27 0.11
CA THR A 151 18.84 -0.43 -0.17
C THR A 151 18.98 0.73 0.80
N LEU A 152 20.21 1.22 0.97
CA LEU A 152 20.48 2.47 1.70
C LEU A 152 19.67 3.63 1.11
N HIS A 153 18.91 4.29 1.98
CA HIS A 153 18.08 5.43 1.63
C HIS A 153 17.87 6.35 2.83
N ARG A 154 17.38 7.56 2.56
CA ARG A 154 17.00 8.57 3.57
C ARG A 154 15.91 9.48 3.04
N TRP A 155 15.20 10.15 3.94
CA TRP A 155 14.07 11.00 3.60
C TRP A 155 14.17 12.37 4.26
N ARG A 156 13.72 13.41 3.57
CA ARG A 156 13.49 14.75 4.15
C ARG A 156 12.27 15.39 3.51
N PRO A 157 11.59 16.34 4.19
CA PRO A 157 10.53 17.11 3.55
C PRO A 157 11.04 17.86 2.32
N ALA A 158 10.20 17.93 1.28
CA ALA A 158 10.51 18.71 0.09
C ALA A 158 10.22 20.21 0.27
N ASP A 159 9.27 20.56 1.14
CA ASP A 159 8.82 21.93 1.42
C ASP A 159 8.25 22.07 2.85
N GLU A 160 7.74 23.24 3.20
CA GLU A 160 7.18 23.56 4.52
C GLU A 160 5.84 22.90 4.86
N HIS A 161 5.14 22.26 3.91
CA HIS A 161 3.79 21.71 4.11
C HIS A 161 3.79 20.28 4.68
N GLY A 162 4.91 19.55 4.52
CA GLY A 162 5.01 18.15 4.91
C GLY A 162 4.44 17.20 3.86
N TRP A 163 4.33 15.92 4.21
CA TRP A 163 3.79 14.91 3.29
C TRP A 163 3.07 13.80 4.03
N THR A 164 2.13 13.16 3.34
CA THR A 164 1.44 11.96 3.81
C THR A 164 1.64 10.84 2.79
N TYR A 165 1.96 9.64 3.25
CA TYR A 165 2.19 8.48 2.38
C TYR A 165 1.67 7.20 2.99
N PHE A 166 1.34 6.25 2.11
CA PHE A 166 1.16 4.85 2.47
C PHE A 166 2.48 4.11 2.30
N VAL A 167 2.76 3.17 3.19
CA VAL A 167 3.83 2.19 3.06
C VAL A 167 3.37 0.84 3.56
N ALA A 168 3.62 -0.21 2.78
CA ALA A 168 3.65 -1.57 3.26
C ALA A 168 5.11 -2.06 3.31
N MET A 169 5.55 -2.55 4.47
CA MET A 169 6.87 -3.15 4.65
C MET A 169 6.70 -4.66 4.75
N LEU A 170 7.38 -5.41 3.89
CA LEU A 170 7.33 -6.86 3.85
C LEU A 170 8.70 -7.43 4.16
N ARG A 171 8.78 -8.33 5.14
CA ARG A 171 10.04 -8.97 5.48
C ARG A 171 10.13 -10.33 4.81
N PRO A 172 11.24 -10.65 4.11
CA PRO A 172 11.39 -11.95 3.49
C PRO A 172 11.28 -13.13 4.48
N ASP A 173 10.68 -14.22 4.01
CA ASP A 173 10.84 -15.55 4.59
C ASP A 173 11.89 -16.30 3.77
N ILE A 174 13.15 -16.28 4.25
CA ILE A 174 14.28 -16.90 3.56
C ILE A 174 14.17 -18.43 3.46
N ASP A 175 13.33 -19.04 4.31
CA ASP A 175 13.13 -20.49 4.33
C ASP A 175 11.96 -20.92 3.41
N ALA A 176 11.23 -19.97 2.80
CA ALA A 176 10.18 -20.27 1.84
C ALA A 176 10.77 -20.96 0.59
N ASN A 177 10.22 -22.13 0.24
CA ASN A 177 10.77 -23.01 -0.79
C ASN A 177 9.78 -23.23 -1.95
N THR A 178 9.23 -22.13 -2.46
CA THR A 178 8.30 -22.12 -3.60
C THR A 178 8.94 -21.41 -4.78
N ASP A 179 8.71 -21.93 -5.99
CA ASP A 179 9.22 -21.31 -7.22
C ASP A 179 8.65 -19.90 -7.41
N ILE A 180 9.54 -18.94 -7.72
CA ILE A 180 9.15 -17.61 -8.18
C ILE A 180 8.74 -17.71 -9.64
N VAL A 181 7.48 -17.37 -9.93
CA VAL A 181 6.91 -17.42 -11.28
C VAL A 181 6.53 -16.02 -11.76
N ASN A 182 6.53 -15.83 -13.08
CA ASN A 182 5.88 -14.68 -13.74
C ASN A 182 6.44 -13.30 -13.35
N VAL A 183 7.76 -13.17 -13.19
CA VAL A 183 8.43 -11.87 -12.99
C VAL A 183 9.42 -11.63 -14.13
N LYS A 184 9.28 -10.51 -14.83
CA LYS A 184 10.29 -9.98 -15.75
C LYS A 184 11.02 -8.80 -15.10
N PRO A 185 12.25 -8.47 -15.56
CA PRO A 185 12.91 -7.24 -15.15
C PRO A 185 12.00 -6.03 -15.36
N VAL A 186 12.24 -4.96 -14.62
CA VAL A 186 11.48 -3.70 -14.81
C VAL A 186 11.60 -3.26 -16.26
N THR A 187 10.46 -3.14 -16.94
CA THR A 187 10.32 -2.83 -18.37
C THR A 187 9.69 -1.46 -18.60
N THR A 188 9.63 -1.04 -19.87
CA THR A 188 8.97 0.18 -20.32
C THR A 188 7.65 -0.19 -21.03
N GLY A 189 6.52 -0.17 -20.32
CA GLY A 189 5.16 -0.17 -20.91
C GLY A 189 4.67 1.20 -21.43
N ASP A 190 3.35 1.38 -21.55
CA ASP A 190 2.73 2.55 -22.22
C ASP A 190 2.01 3.54 -21.27
N LYS A 191 1.90 3.26 -19.96
CA LYS A 191 1.23 4.15 -18.98
C LYS A 191 2.21 4.94 -18.11
N ALA A 192 1.86 6.20 -17.85
CA ALA A 192 2.66 7.20 -17.16
C ALA A 192 2.55 7.16 -15.61
N VAL A 193 2.58 5.99 -14.98
CA VAL A 193 2.74 5.93 -13.51
C VAL A 193 4.21 5.98 -13.19
N ARG A 194 4.66 7.03 -12.48
CA ARG A 194 6.05 7.12 -12.03
C ARG A 194 6.22 6.26 -10.78
N ARG A 195 7.13 5.29 -10.85
CA ARG A 195 7.66 4.55 -9.70
C ARG A 195 9.17 4.69 -9.63
N VAL A 196 9.73 4.89 -8.44
CA VAL A 196 11.17 4.80 -8.19
C VAL A 196 11.47 3.43 -7.60
N VAL A 197 12.19 2.59 -8.34
CA VAL A 197 12.62 1.26 -7.91
C VAL A 197 14.08 1.37 -7.50
N THR A 198 14.38 1.22 -6.20
CA THR A 198 15.76 1.33 -5.71
C THR A 198 16.56 0.07 -6.03
N GLY A 199 17.89 0.12 -6.02
CA GLY A 199 18.75 -1.02 -6.37
C GLY A 199 19.85 -0.63 -7.35
N SER A 200 20.47 -1.64 -7.97
CA SER A 200 21.53 -1.45 -8.94
C SER A 200 21.13 -2.04 -10.30
N PRO A 201 20.70 -1.22 -11.27
CA PRO A 201 20.54 0.24 -11.20
C PRO A 201 19.25 0.67 -10.48
N VAL A 202 19.22 1.94 -10.05
CA VAL A 202 17.99 2.63 -9.69
C VAL A 202 17.19 2.87 -10.97
N VAL A 203 15.91 2.55 -10.95
CA VAL A 203 14.99 2.87 -12.05
C VAL A 203 14.04 3.95 -11.56
N ASP A 204 14.02 5.10 -12.25
CA ASP A 204 13.15 6.23 -11.93
C ASP A 204 12.17 6.45 -13.09
N GLY A 205 10.92 6.11 -12.86
CA GLY A 205 9.91 6.02 -13.89
C GLY A 205 10.04 4.71 -14.66
N GLY A 206 9.97 4.80 -16.00
CA GLY A 206 9.64 3.64 -16.80
C GLY A 206 8.15 3.38 -16.74
N ALA A 207 7.71 2.28 -17.31
CA ALA A 207 6.29 2.08 -17.48
C ALA A 207 5.85 0.71 -17.04
N VAL A 208 4.56 0.65 -16.79
CA VAL A 208 3.92 -0.39 -16.00
C VAL A 208 2.88 -1.07 -16.88
N ASP A 209 2.75 -2.38 -16.70
CA ASP A 209 1.73 -3.14 -17.40
C ASP A 209 0.35 -2.71 -16.90
N ALA A 210 -0.59 -2.55 -17.82
CA ALA A 210 -1.95 -2.15 -17.48
C ALA A 210 -2.96 -2.92 -18.33
N VAL A 211 -4.03 -3.36 -17.69
CA VAL A 211 -5.21 -3.91 -18.36
C VAL A 211 -6.35 -2.91 -18.23
N SER A 212 -7.10 -2.72 -19.31
CA SER A 212 -8.31 -1.88 -19.29
C SER A 212 -9.50 -2.69 -19.76
N MET A 213 -10.56 -2.73 -18.94
CA MET A 213 -11.79 -3.45 -19.22
C MET A 213 -12.98 -2.52 -19.00
N SER A 214 -13.54 -1.99 -20.09
CA SER A 214 -14.65 -1.02 -20.04
C SER A 214 -14.32 0.21 -19.15
N ALA A 215 -14.87 0.29 -17.94
CA ALA A 215 -14.75 1.44 -17.03
C ALA A 215 -13.67 1.27 -15.95
N ILE A 216 -12.99 0.13 -15.90
CA ILE A 216 -11.87 -0.14 -14.99
C ILE A 216 -10.55 -0.18 -15.75
N THR A 217 -9.54 0.46 -15.20
CA THR A 217 -8.14 0.21 -15.54
C THR A 217 -7.41 -0.26 -14.29
N MET A 218 -6.65 -1.34 -14.44
CA MET A 218 -5.73 -1.83 -13.41
C MET A 218 -4.32 -1.73 -13.95
N THR A 219 -3.42 -1.18 -13.16
CA THR A 219 -2.02 -0.98 -13.51
C THR A 219 -1.14 -1.67 -12.47
N ASP A 220 -0.32 -2.61 -12.92
CA ASP A 220 0.56 -3.43 -12.09
C ASP A 220 1.82 -2.62 -11.75
N VAL A 221 1.91 -2.14 -10.51
CA VAL A 221 3.02 -1.32 -10.01
C VAL A 221 4.17 -2.20 -9.51
N TRP A 222 3.87 -3.33 -8.86
CA TRP A 222 4.87 -4.32 -8.47
C TRP A 222 4.26 -5.70 -8.26
N HIS A 223 5.11 -6.72 -8.37
CA HIS A 223 4.74 -8.12 -8.25
C HIS A 223 5.90 -8.92 -7.68
N THR A 224 5.67 -9.82 -6.71
CA THR A 224 6.75 -10.63 -6.13
C THR A 224 6.98 -11.97 -6.82
N GLY A 225 6.03 -12.48 -7.61
CA GLY A 225 6.14 -13.78 -8.28
C GLY A 225 5.88 -15.01 -7.40
N GLY A 226 5.70 -14.82 -6.10
CA GLY A 226 5.57 -15.89 -5.11
C GLY A 226 5.95 -15.35 -3.72
N PRO A 227 6.15 -16.25 -2.73
CA PRO A 227 6.59 -15.87 -1.39
C PRO A 227 7.83 -14.99 -1.47
N LEU A 228 7.84 -13.90 -0.70
CA LEU A 228 8.98 -13.00 -0.65
C LEU A 228 10.16 -13.69 0.04
N GLN A 229 11.22 -14.02 -0.71
CA GLN A 229 12.43 -14.69 -0.21
C GLN A 229 13.62 -13.73 -0.13
N SER A 230 13.56 -12.59 -0.82
CA SER A 230 14.58 -11.55 -0.79
C SER A 230 13.96 -10.16 -1.00
N VAL A 231 14.57 -9.12 -0.42
CA VAL A 231 14.14 -7.73 -0.56
C VAL A 231 14.26 -7.17 -1.98
N ASP A 232 15.10 -7.78 -2.82
CA ASP A 232 15.28 -7.39 -4.22
C ASP A 232 14.36 -8.12 -5.21
N GLN A 233 13.54 -9.05 -4.69
CA GLN A 233 12.62 -9.87 -5.47
C GLN A 233 11.48 -9.04 -6.07
N GLY A 234 11.04 -9.50 -7.24
CA GLY A 234 9.89 -8.96 -7.92
C GLY A 234 10.23 -8.05 -9.09
N GLY A 235 9.19 -7.51 -9.69
CA GLY A 235 9.30 -6.72 -10.92
C GLY A 235 7.95 -6.60 -11.61
N ASP A 236 8.00 -6.60 -12.94
CA ASP A 236 6.79 -6.56 -13.75
C ASP A 236 6.22 -7.96 -13.98
N PRO A 237 4.90 -8.09 -14.18
CA PRO A 237 4.31 -9.37 -14.56
C PRO A 237 4.86 -9.87 -15.90
N ASP A 238 5.31 -11.12 -15.92
CA ASP A 238 5.59 -11.86 -17.16
C ASP A 238 4.44 -12.83 -17.46
N GLY A 239 3.96 -12.84 -18.71
CA GLY A 239 2.86 -13.71 -19.14
C GLY A 239 1.46 -13.07 -19.10
N PRO A 240 0.40 -13.90 -19.15
CA PRO A 240 -0.98 -13.39 -19.24
C PRO A 240 -1.39 -12.66 -17.96
N TRP A 241 -2.19 -11.62 -18.11
CA TRP A 241 -2.74 -10.88 -16.98
C TRP A 241 -3.62 -11.78 -16.10
N SER A 242 -3.47 -11.64 -14.77
CA SER A 242 -4.24 -12.36 -13.75
C SER A 242 -4.71 -11.39 -12.67
N LEU A 243 -5.95 -11.52 -12.23
CA LEU A 243 -6.46 -10.77 -11.08
C LEU A 243 -5.82 -11.26 -9.76
N VAL A 244 -5.65 -12.57 -9.60
CA VAL A 244 -5.14 -13.20 -8.37
C VAL A 244 -3.61 -13.28 -8.43
N PRO A 245 -2.87 -12.95 -7.35
CA PRO A 245 -1.43 -13.14 -7.28
C PRO A 245 -1.03 -14.61 -7.40
N PRO A 246 0.21 -14.92 -7.83
CA PRO A 246 0.74 -16.27 -7.69
C PRO A 246 0.72 -16.72 -6.23
N THR A 247 0.71 -18.04 -6.02
CA THR A 247 0.69 -18.63 -4.68
C THR A 247 1.80 -18.05 -3.80
N GLY A 248 1.43 -17.54 -2.62
CA GLY A 248 2.30 -16.87 -1.66
C GLY A 248 2.82 -15.50 -2.07
N GLY A 249 2.50 -15.02 -3.27
CA GLY A 249 2.92 -13.73 -3.77
C GLY A 249 1.92 -12.61 -3.49
N LEU A 250 2.25 -11.44 -4.04
CA LEU A 250 1.40 -10.26 -3.96
C LEU A 250 1.39 -9.49 -5.28
N TRP A 251 0.32 -8.73 -5.48
CA TRP A 251 0.26 -7.62 -6.43
C TRP A 251 0.24 -6.30 -5.67
N PHE A 252 0.95 -5.29 -6.18
CA PHE A 252 0.72 -3.89 -5.83
C PHE A 252 0.24 -3.15 -7.06
N ARG A 253 -0.95 -2.57 -6.98
CA ARG A 253 -1.69 -2.07 -8.14
C ARG A 253 -2.25 -0.68 -7.93
N LEU A 254 -2.35 0.06 -9.02
CA LEU A 254 -3.23 1.21 -9.13
C LEU A 254 -4.52 0.75 -9.81
N VAL A 255 -5.66 1.04 -9.19
CA VAL A 255 -6.99 0.74 -9.74
C VAL A 255 -7.73 2.05 -9.98
N GLU A 256 -8.18 2.25 -11.21
CA GLU A 256 -8.92 3.43 -11.64
C GLU A 256 -10.32 3.01 -12.11
N LEU A 257 -11.36 3.63 -11.55
CA LEU A 257 -12.74 3.44 -11.95
C LEU A 257 -13.31 4.74 -12.48
N THR A 258 -13.86 4.68 -13.69
CA THR A 258 -14.64 5.80 -14.25
C THR A 258 -16.08 5.69 -13.74
N PRO A 259 -16.65 6.74 -13.13
CA PRO A 259 -18.06 6.77 -12.78
C PRO A 259 -18.92 6.46 -14.02
N ALA A 260 -19.72 5.40 -13.95
CA ALA A 260 -20.63 4.99 -15.00
C ALA A 260 -21.95 4.50 -14.37
N PRO A 261 -23.09 4.61 -15.07
CA PRO A 261 -24.37 4.09 -14.58
C PRO A 261 -24.25 2.62 -14.17
N PRO A 262 -24.98 2.16 -13.15
CA PRO A 262 -24.76 0.84 -12.58
C PRO A 262 -24.96 -0.23 -13.63
N PHE A 263 -23.95 -1.08 -13.80
CA PHE A 263 -24.12 -2.41 -14.35
C PHE A 263 -24.20 -3.38 -13.19
N GLU A 264 -24.99 -4.45 -13.30
CA GLU A 264 -24.96 -5.61 -12.38
C GLU A 264 -23.60 -6.35 -12.39
N LYS A 265 -22.60 -5.84 -13.13
CA LYS A 265 -21.26 -6.39 -13.30
C LYS A 265 -20.31 -5.83 -12.24
N GLY A 266 -19.25 -6.57 -11.91
CA GLY A 266 -18.19 -6.13 -10.98
C GLY A 266 -18.17 -6.84 -9.63
N TRP A 267 -19.15 -7.70 -9.34
CA TRP A 267 -19.06 -8.66 -8.24
C TRP A 267 -17.95 -9.66 -8.51
N HIS A 268 -17.02 -9.80 -7.57
CA HIS A 268 -15.94 -10.76 -7.63
C HIS A 268 -15.44 -11.12 -6.24
N ILE A 269 -14.68 -12.20 -6.18
CA ILE A 269 -14.03 -12.71 -4.98
C ILE A 269 -12.62 -13.17 -5.37
N THR A 270 -11.65 -12.85 -4.53
CA THR A 270 -10.26 -13.29 -4.63
C THR A 270 -9.86 -13.95 -3.32
N PRO A 271 -9.06 -15.02 -3.34
CA PRO A 271 -8.52 -15.63 -2.13
C PRO A 271 -7.34 -14.80 -1.61
N THR A 272 -7.60 -13.53 -1.27
CA THR A 272 -6.58 -12.56 -0.91
C THR A 272 -6.96 -11.80 0.35
N VAL A 273 -5.93 -11.30 1.03
CA VAL A 273 -6.08 -10.18 1.96
C VAL A 273 -5.54 -8.94 1.27
N ASP A 274 -6.40 -7.96 1.07
CA ASP A 274 -6.06 -6.73 0.36
C ASP A 274 -5.97 -5.56 1.33
N VAL A 275 -5.00 -4.66 1.09
CA VAL A 275 -4.93 -3.33 1.71
C VAL A 275 -5.18 -2.31 0.62
N ASP A 276 -6.39 -1.77 0.59
CA ASP A 276 -6.82 -0.79 -0.41
C ASP A 276 -6.84 0.61 0.20
N VAL A 277 -6.10 1.54 -0.40
CA VAL A 277 -6.02 2.94 0.03
C VAL A 277 -6.64 3.82 -1.05
N VAL A 278 -7.69 4.55 -0.69
CA VAL A 278 -8.32 5.50 -1.62
C VAL A 278 -7.44 6.73 -1.80
N LEU A 279 -7.03 6.98 -3.04
CA LEU A 279 -6.17 8.12 -3.39
C LEU A 279 -6.99 9.33 -3.84
N ARG A 280 -8.08 9.11 -4.58
CA ARG A 280 -8.89 10.16 -5.21
C ARG A 280 -10.32 9.67 -5.52
N GLY A 281 -11.27 10.59 -5.58
CA GLY A 281 -12.68 10.30 -5.87
C GLY A 281 -13.36 9.55 -4.73
N ARG A 282 -14.59 9.07 -4.98
CA ARG A 282 -15.38 8.31 -4.00
C ARG A 282 -15.87 7.00 -4.60
N VAL A 283 -16.03 5.99 -3.76
CA VAL A 283 -16.50 4.67 -4.14
C VAL A 283 -17.47 4.11 -3.10
N VAL A 284 -18.42 3.31 -3.54
CA VAL A 284 -19.19 2.43 -2.66
C VAL A 284 -18.55 1.05 -2.70
N LEU A 285 -18.14 0.54 -1.54
CA LEU A 285 -17.83 -0.87 -1.34
C LEU A 285 -19.12 -1.59 -0.96
N GLU A 286 -19.52 -2.55 -1.78
CA GLU A 286 -20.71 -3.37 -1.57
C GLU A 286 -20.32 -4.82 -1.30
N LEU A 287 -20.98 -5.43 -0.32
CA LEU A 287 -20.93 -6.85 0.01
C LEU A 287 -22.35 -7.46 -0.21
N PRO A 288 -22.49 -8.79 -0.28
CA PRO A 288 -23.78 -9.45 -0.35
C PRO A 288 -24.78 -8.98 0.72
N GLU A 289 -26.07 -9.24 0.47
CA GLU A 289 -27.16 -8.93 1.42
C GLU A 289 -27.35 -7.43 1.72
N GLY A 290 -26.83 -6.55 0.86
CA GLY A 290 -27.04 -5.10 0.95
C GLY A 290 -26.14 -4.39 1.96
N VAL A 291 -25.14 -5.09 2.50
CA VAL A 291 -24.08 -4.49 3.31
C VAL A 291 -23.22 -3.60 2.40
N GLN A 292 -23.04 -2.34 2.74
CA GLN A 292 -22.24 -1.41 1.95
C GLN A 292 -21.69 -0.26 2.81
N THR A 293 -20.63 0.37 2.33
CA THR A 293 -20.07 1.59 2.91
C THR A 293 -19.52 2.50 1.80
N GLU A 294 -19.60 3.82 2.01
CA GLU A 294 -18.97 4.79 1.11
C GLU A 294 -17.56 5.11 1.61
N LEU A 295 -16.61 5.24 0.68
CA LEU A 295 -15.20 5.51 0.95
C LEU A 295 -14.73 6.73 0.15
N GLY A 296 -13.83 7.51 0.74
CA GLY A 296 -13.21 8.68 0.12
C GLY A 296 -11.69 8.74 0.35
N PRO A 297 -11.00 9.78 -0.16
CA PRO A 297 -9.54 9.87 -0.10
C PRO A 297 -9.01 9.76 1.33
N GLY A 298 -8.00 8.89 1.53
CA GLY A 298 -7.42 8.59 2.83
C GLY A 298 -8.08 7.43 3.59
N ASP A 299 -9.27 6.98 3.19
CA ASP A 299 -9.89 5.78 3.76
C ASP A 299 -9.11 4.53 3.33
N VAL A 300 -9.01 3.56 4.25
CA VAL A 300 -8.34 2.28 4.02
C VAL A 300 -9.31 1.13 4.20
N VAL A 301 -9.30 0.16 3.29
CA VAL A 301 -10.03 -1.10 3.41
C VAL A 301 -9.04 -2.24 3.59
N ILE A 302 -9.30 -3.09 4.59
CA ILE A 302 -8.71 -4.40 4.75
C ILE A 302 -9.73 -5.42 4.24
N GLN A 303 -9.58 -5.84 3.00
CA GLN A 303 -10.49 -6.77 2.34
C GLN A 303 -10.05 -8.21 2.63
N ARG A 304 -10.87 -9.01 3.33
CA ARG A 304 -10.49 -10.38 3.73
C ARG A 304 -11.29 -11.43 2.98
N GLY A 305 -10.95 -11.65 1.70
CA GLY A 305 -11.54 -12.71 0.88
C GLY A 305 -13.06 -12.62 0.69
N THR A 306 -13.70 -11.48 0.95
CA THR A 306 -15.15 -11.35 0.79
C THR A 306 -15.53 -11.08 -0.66
N ASN A 307 -16.60 -11.70 -1.14
CA ASN A 307 -17.25 -11.32 -2.40
C ASN A 307 -17.72 -9.87 -2.29
N HIS A 308 -17.31 -9.04 -3.25
CA HIS A 308 -17.50 -7.60 -3.16
C HIS A 308 -17.63 -6.95 -4.53
N ARG A 309 -18.09 -5.70 -4.52
CA ARG A 309 -18.15 -4.83 -5.69
C ARG A 309 -17.75 -3.41 -5.32
N TRP A 310 -17.04 -2.76 -6.23
CA TRP A 310 -16.67 -1.35 -6.16
C TRP A 310 -17.47 -0.55 -7.17
N THR A 311 -18.20 0.46 -6.70
CA THR A 311 -18.98 1.35 -7.56
C THR A 311 -18.49 2.79 -7.39
N ALA A 312 -17.76 3.32 -8.36
CA ALA A 312 -17.33 4.72 -8.34
C ALA A 312 -18.54 5.66 -8.37
N ILE A 313 -18.54 6.66 -7.48
CA ILE A 313 -19.64 7.63 -7.32
C ILE A 313 -19.12 9.07 -7.38
N GLY A 314 -19.97 9.98 -7.82
CA GLY A 314 -19.62 11.39 -8.04
C GLY A 314 -19.20 11.67 -9.49
N ASP A 315 -18.53 12.80 -9.67
CA ASP A 315 -18.10 13.35 -10.96
C ASP A 315 -16.59 13.23 -11.22
N GLU A 316 -15.82 12.87 -10.18
CA GLU A 316 -14.39 12.61 -10.26
C GLU A 316 -14.10 11.13 -10.53
N GLN A 317 -13.05 10.84 -11.32
CA GLN A 317 -12.52 9.50 -11.47
C GLN A 317 -12.01 8.97 -10.12
N PHE A 318 -12.49 7.79 -9.72
CA PHE A 318 -12.00 7.11 -8.52
C PHE A 318 -10.66 6.44 -8.78
N VAL A 319 -9.75 6.56 -7.81
CA VAL A 319 -8.42 5.95 -7.84
C VAL A 319 -8.06 5.38 -6.47
N MET A 320 -7.58 4.14 -6.44
CA MET A 320 -7.01 3.51 -5.24
C MET A 320 -5.69 2.81 -5.54
N ALA A 321 -4.80 2.74 -4.55
CA ALA A 321 -3.70 1.79 -4.53
C ALA A 321 -4.13 0.53 -3.78
N SER A 322 -3.84 -0.65 -4.31
CA SER A 322 -4.24 -1.94 -3.73
C SER A 322 -3.02 -2.84 -3.60
N LEU A 323 -2.73 -3.27 -2.38
CA LEU A 323 -1.80 -4.36 -2.09
C LEU A 323 -2.61 -5.64 -1.89
N MET A 324 -2.57 -6.56 -2.85
CA MET A 324 -3.30 -7.83 -2.80
C MET A 324 -2.33 -8.96 -2.47
N MET A 325 -2.47 -9.57 -1.30
CA MET A 325 -1.62 -10.69 -0.87
C MET A 325 -2.37 -12.01 -1.01
N ASP A 326 -1.73 -13.01 -1.62
CA ASP A 326 -2.27 -14.37 -1.63
C ASP A 326 -2.54 -14.82 -0.19
N ALA A 327 -3.70 -15.45 0.02
CA ALA A 327 -4.17 -15.81 1.33
C ALA A 327 -4.72 -17.23 1.33
N THR A 328 -4.55 -17.90 2.46
CA THR A 328 -5.12 -19.22 2.66
C THR A 328 -6.58 -19.08 3.06
N ALA A 329 -7.46 -19.83 2.41
CA ALA A 329 -8.68 -20.25 3.05
C ALA A 329 -8.31 -21.50 3.85
N ASP A 330 -8.45 -21.48 5.17
CA ASP A 330 -8.46 -22.74 5.88
C ASP A 330 -9.54 -23.59 5.21
N ASN A 331 -9.12 -24.73 4.63
CA ASN A 331 -10.06 -25.80 4.37
C ASN A 331 -10.58 -26.20 5.75
N ALA A 332 -11.67 -25.57 6.21
CA ALA A 332 -12.49 -26.11 7.27
C ALA A 332 -12.66 -27.60 6.93
N GLY A 333 -12.09 -28.46 7.79
CA GLY A 333 -11.76 -29.83 7.44
C GLY A 333 -12.93 -30.58 6.78
N LYS A 334 -12.54 -31.54 5.94
CA LYS A 334 -13.32 -32.73 5.54
C LYS A 334 -14.65 -32.95 6.24
#